data_AF-X0V9H6-F1
#
_entry.id   AF-X0V9H6-F1
#
_cell.length_a   1.000
_cell.length_b   1.000
_cell.length_c   1.000
_cell.angle_alpha   90.00
_cell.angle_beta   90.00
_cell.angle_gamma   90.00
#
_symmetry.space_group_name_H-M   'P 1'
#
loop_
_entity.id
_entity.type
_entity.pdbx_description
1 polymer ?
#
loop_
_entity_poly.entity_id
_entity_poly.type
_entity_poly.pdbx_seq_one_letter_code
_entity_poly.pdbx_strand_id
1 'polypeptide(L)'
;LDLMLDKIEGESAKERFWTKSEKGVIKIIHLSFKEFLEEHGFYKFNPEGSKSYVFVRVTNNLIDHTSEKEIKDFVLNYLLEDDDTSIYNYFAEHTRYFREEFLTLLSSIDVFFIEDTADTSYLYYRNCAVKVTETEIVPIDYIDLGGYVWKDHVIDRTFIMCERHECDYQQFIHNIAGGTTERVNSMYSTIGYMLHGFKNLSYCPAVILNDEIISDNPEGGTGKGLFMKGLAEMKKLVVIDGKSFDFARSFAYQLVSADTQVLCFDDVKKY
;
A
#
# COMPACT_ATOMS: atom_id res chain seq x y z
N LEU A 1 -30.42 15.33 -33.98
CA LEU A 1 -29.48 14.37 -34.61
C LEU A 1 -28.07 14.95 -34.64
N ASP A 2 -27.89 16.23 -34.96
CA ASP A 2 -26.58 16.90 -34.88
C ASP A 2 -25.95 16.96 -33.48
N LEU A 3 -26.76 17.17 -32.41
CA LEU A 3 -26.26 17.16 -31.03
C LEU A 3 -25.83 15.78 -30.49
N MET A 4 -26.14 14.69 -31.22
CA MET A 4 -25.68 13.34 -30.88
C MET A 4 -24.46 12.91 -31.68
N LEU A 5 -24.17 13.57 -32.81
CA LEU A 5 -22.98 13.31 -33.61
C LEU A 5 -21.74 13.92 -32.93
N ASP A 6 -21.86 15.10 -32.33
CA ASP A 6 -20.77 15.72 -31.53
C ASP A 6 -20.40 14.92 -30.26
N LYS A 7 -21.30 14.05 -29.78
CA LYS A 7 -21.02 13.17 -28.63
C LYS A 7 -20.38 11.84 -29.00
N ILE A 8 -20.45 11.44 -30.27
CA ILE A 8 -19.90 10.16 -30.76
C ILE A 8 -18.53 10.37 -31.43
N GLU A 9 -18.21 11.59 -31.90
CA GLU A 9 -16.85 11.93 -32.34
C GLU A 9 -15.87 12.20 -31.17
N GLY A 10 -16.33 12.18 -29.92
CA GLY A 10 -15.54 12.44 -28.71
C GLY A 10 -14.77 11.24 -28.14
N GLU A 11 -14.95 10.02 -28.65
CA GLU A 11 -14.34 8.80 -28.07
C GLU A 11 -12.89 8.52 -28.55
N SER A 12 -12.23 9.45 -29.24
CA SER A 12 -10.80 9.31 -29.62
C SER A 12 -10.04 10.63 -29.78
N ALA A 13 -10.48 11.71 -29.13
CA ALA A 13 -9.59 12.85 -28.97
C ALA A 13 -8.63 12.52 -27.83
N LYS A 14 -7.45 11.94 -28.13
CA LYS A 14 -6.35 11.83 -27.16
C LYS A 14 -6.27 13.14 -26.39
N GLU A 15 -6.31 13.08 -25.06
CA GLU A 15 -6.12 14.26 -24.21
C GLU A 15 -4.78 14.91 -24.59
N ARG A 16 -4.86 16.11 -25.15
CA ARG A 16 -3.70 16.87 -25.62
C ARG A 16 -3.36 17.93 -24.59
N PHE A 17 -2.30 17.70 -23.85
CA PHE A 17 -1.71 18.67 -22.91
C PHE A 17 -0.57 19.50 -23.52
N TRP A 18 -0.50 19.56 -24.85
CA TRP A 18 0.52 20.30 -25.59
C TRP A 18 -0.07 20.99 -26.83
N THR A 19 0.63 22.01 -27.31
CA THR A 19 0.40 22.63 -28.61
C THR A 19 1.65 22.47 -29.47
N LYS A 20 1.46 22.29 -30.78
CA LYS A 20 2.53 22.34 -31.77
C LYS A 20 2.15 23.38 -32.82
N SER A 21 2.96 24.43 -32.94
CA SER A 21 2.75 25.44 -33.99
C SER A 21 3.05 24.89 -35.38
N GLU A 22 2.58 25.56 -36.43
CA GLU A 22 2.93 25.25 -37.82
C GLU A 22 4.45 25.24 -38.08
N LYS A 23 5.22 26.00 -37.29
CA LYS A 23 6.69 26.03 -37.32
C LYS A 23 7.36 24.88 -36.54
N GLY A 24 6.58 23.94 -36.03
CA GLY A 24 7.05 22.80 -35.24
C GLY A 24 7.40 23.11 -33.78
N VAL A 25 7.22 24.34 -33.30
CA VAL A 25 7.46 24.69 -31.89
C VAL A 25 6.43 24.02 -31.00
N ILE A 26 6.89 23.18 -30.06
CA ILE A 26 6.07 22.48 -29.08
C ILE A 26 6.05 23.26 -27.77
N LYS A 27 4.87 23.38 -27.15
CA LYS A 27 4.68 23.96 -25.83
C LYS A 27 3.68 23.15 -25.03
N ILE A 28 3.99 22.93 -23.75
CA ILE A 28 3.07 22.34 -22.78
C ILE A 28 1.94 23.33 -22.43
N ILE A 29 0.73 22.82 -22.21
CA ILE A 29 -0.39 23.54 -21.63
C ILE A 29 -0.49 23.09 -20.17
N HIS A 30 0.00 23.91 -19.23
CA HIS A 30 0.16 23.48 -17.82
C HIS A 30 -1.13 22.99 -17.17
N LEU A 31 -2.26 23.68 -17.42
CA LEU A 31 -3.56 23.28 -16.85
C LEU A 31 -4.01 21.93 -17.42
N SER A 32 -3.95 21.74 -18.74
CA SER A 32 -4.31 20.46 -19.35
C SER A 32 -3.36 19.32 -18.96
N PHE A 33 -2.09 19.61 -18.68
CA PHE A 33 -1.18 18.60 -18.14
C PHE A 33 -1.52 18.21 -16.70
N LYS A 34 -1.93 19.19 -15.88
CA LYS A 34 -2.47 18.93 -14.54
C LYS A 34 -3.71 18.04 -14.62
N GLU A 35 -4.68 18.44 -15.43
CA GLU A 35 -5.95 17.72 -15.61
C GLU A 35 -5.69 16.29 -16.10
N PHE A 36 -4.86 16.12 -17.14
CA PHE A 36 -4.43 14.81 -17.63
C PHE A 36 -3.85 13.93 -16.51
N LEU A 37 -2.92 14.45 -15.70
CA LEU A 37 -2.33 13.68 -14.60
C LEU A 37 -3.39 13.30 -13.54
N GLU A 38 -4.27 14.23 -13.18
CA GLU A 38 -5.32 13.99 -12.17
C GLU A 38 -6.39 13.01 -12.68
N GLU A 39 -6.79 13.09 -13.94
CA GLU A 39 -7.71 12.15 -14.60
C GLU A 39 -7.13 10.73 -14.63
N HIS A 40 -5.81 10.60 -14.70
CA HIS A 40 -5.09 9.33 -14.60
C HIS A 40 -4.69 8.94 -13.15
N GLY A 41 -5.23 9.67 -12.17
CA GLY A 41 -5.19 9.34 -10.75
C GLY A 41 -3.99 9.89 -9.98
N PHE A 42 -3.15 10.73 -10.57
CA PHE A 42 -1.98 11.28 -9.89
C PHE A 42 -2.35 12.48 -9.02
N TYR A 43 -2.04 12.39 -7.73
CA TYR A 43 -2.33 13.43 -6.75
C TYR A 43 -1.20 13.57 -5.74
N LYS A 44 -1.27 14.63 -4.93
CA LYS A 44 -0.50 14.72 -3.68
C LYS A 44 -1.34 14.20 -2.52
N PHE A 45 -0.74 13.42 -1.64
CA PHE A 45 -1.35 13.02 -0.37
C PHE A 45 -0.56 13.63 0.79
N ASN A 46 -1.26 14.20 1.76
CA ASN A 46 -0.66 14.75 2.98
C ASN A 46 -0.95 13.77 4.14
N PRO A 47 0.03 12.95 4.57
CA PRO A 47 -0.16 12.07 5.71
C PRO A 47 -0.50 12.88 6.97
N GLU A 48 -1.39 12.34 7.80
CA GLU A 48 -1.78 12.99 9.05
C GLU A 48 -0.56 13.22 9.95
N GLY A 49 -0.45 14.43 10.52
CA GLY A 49 0.70 14.83 11.34
C GLY A 49 1.98 15.18 10.57
N SER A 50 2.01 15.03 9.24
CA SER A 50 3.14 15.45 8.40
C SER A 50 2.96 16.85 7.84
N LYS A 51 4.07 17.57 7.63
CA LYS A 51 4.11 18.85 6.87
C LYS A 51 4.52 18.66 5.41
N SER A 52 4.89 17.45 5.02
CA SER A 52 5.29 17.10 3.65
C SER A 52 4.22 16.24 2.99
N TYR A 53 3.98 16.46 1.70
CA TYR A 53 3.19 15.55 0.89
C TYR A 53 4.05 14.44 0.31
N VAL A 54 3.39 13.39 -0.15
CA VAL A 54 3.94 12.38 -1.07
C VAL A 54 3.09 12.36 -2.33
N PHE A 55 3.67 11.97 -3.46
CA PHE A 55 2.86 11.70 -4.64
C PHE A 55 2.22 10.31 -4.51
N VAL A 56 0.96 10.23 -4.93
CA VAL A 56 0.20 8.98 -4.97
C VAL A 56 -0.51 8.84 -6.31
N ARG A 57 -0.82 7.58 -6.66
CA ARG A 57 -1.71 7.27 -7.78
C ARG A 57 -2.94 6.52 -7.27
N VAL A 58 -4.11 7.02 -7.62
CA VAL A 58 -5.41 6.43 -7.26
C VAL A 58 -5.92 5.60 -8.43
N THR A 59 -6.31 4.36 -8.18
CA THR A 59 -6.93 3.47 -9.19
C THR A 59 -7.93 2.55 -8.51
N ASN A 60 -9.21 2.61 -8.86
CA ASN A 60 -10.28 1.77 -8.29
C ASN A 60 -10.29 1.75 -6.75
N ASN A 61 -10.26 2.93 -6.11
CA ASN A 61 -10.16 3.10 -4.66
C ASN A 61 -8.86 2.56 -4.00
N LEU A 62 -7.91 2.06 -4.79
CA LEU A 62 -6.57 1.74 -4.32
C LEU A 62 -5.65 2.94 -4.47
N ILE A 63 -4.85 3.22 -3.45
CA ILE A 63 -3.85 4.28 -3.43
C ILE A 63 -2.48 3.63 -3.44
N ASP A 64 -1.68 3.99 -4.43
CA ASP A 64 -0.30 3.54 -4.57
C ASP A 64 0.65 4.71 -4.35
N HIS A 65 1.83 4.44 -3.80
CA HIS A 65 2.89 5.42 -3.81
C HIS A 65 3.38 5.60 -5.25
N THR A 66 3.75 6.83 -5.62
CA THR A 66 4.38 7.08 -6.93
C THR A 66 5.49 8.10 -6.77
N SER A 67 6.39 8.11 -7.74
CA SER A 67 7.52 9.02 -7.83
C SER A 67 7.45 9.90 -9.07
N GLU A 68 8.26 10.96 -9.08
CA GLU A 68 8.55 11.76 -10.28
C GLU A 68 8.91 10.90 -11.50
N LYS A 69 9.68 9.83 -11.25
CA LYS A 69 10.14 8.90 -12.28
C LYS A 69 8.96 8.12 -12.87
N GLU A 70 8.08 7.59 -12.02
CA GLU A 70 6.91 6.83 -12.47
C GLU A 70 5.88 7.71 -13.18
N ILE A 71 5.69 8.95 -12.73
CA ILE A 71 4.87 9.94 -13.43
C ILE A 71 5.46 10.22 -14.82
N LYS A 72 6.78 10.40 -14.90
CA LYS A 72 7.48 10.60 -16.18
C LYS A 72 7.31 9.41 -17.11
N ASP A 73 7.59 8.20 -16.61
CA ASP A 73 7.49 6.97 -17.39
C ASP A 73 6.04 6.77 -17.88
N PHE A 74 5.04 7.05 -17.04
CA PHE A 74 3.63 7.04 -17.43
C PHE A 74 3.33 8.00 -18.59
N VAL A 75 3.72 9.28 -18.47
CA VAL A 75 3.48 10.30 -19.50
C VAL A 75 4.20 9.95 -20.80
N LEU A 76 5.45 9.49 -20.73
CA LEU A 76 6.21 9.09 -21.91
C LEU A 76 5.59 7.87 -22.59
N ASN A 77 5.14 6.88 -21.83
CA ASN A 77 4.44 5.71 -22.38
C ASN A 77 3.13 6.10 -23.05
N TYR A 78 2.35 7.03 -22.47
CA TYR A 78 1.16 7.58 -23.12
C TYR A 78 1.49 8.27 -24.45
N LEU A 79 2.58 9.04 -24.49
CA LEU A 79 3.03 9.73 -25.71
C LEU A 79 3.65 8.80 -26.76
N LEU A 80 4.06 7.57 -26.42
CA LEU A 80 4.53 6.58 -27.39
C LEU A 80 3.42 6.13 -28.33
N GLU A 81 2.17 6.17 -27.87
CA GLU A 81 1.02 5.82 -28.69
C GLU A 81 0.68 6.92 -29.70
N ASP A 82 1.21 8.15 -29.54
CA ASP A 82 1.03 9.28 -30.45
C ASP A 82 1.82 9.10 -31.76
N ASP A 83 1.18 9.45 -32.88
CA ASP A 83 1.79 9.32 -34.20
C ASP A 83 2.97 10.31 -34.39
N ASP A 84 3.02 11.40 -33.62
CA ASP A 84 4.05 12.43 -33.71
C ASP A 84 5.15 12.24 -32.66
N THR A 85 6.16 11.44 -33.03
CA THR A 85 7.37 11.19 -32.20
C THR A 85 8.10 12.45 -31.73
N SER A 86 7.91 13.61 -32.37
CA SER A 86 8.54 14.86 -31.90
C SER A 86 7.97 15.33 -30.56
N ILE A 87 6.72 14.97 -30.25
CA ILE A 87 6.10 15.27 -28.95
C ILE A 87 6.77 14.45 -27.86
N TYR A 88 6.89 13.14 -28.07
CA TYR A 88 7.61 12.25 -27.15
C TYR A 88 9.02 12.79 -26.86
N ASN A 89 9.80 13.09 -27.91
CA ASN A 89 11.16 13.59 -27.76
C ASN A 89 11.22 14.90 -26.97
N TYR A 90 10.28 15.82 -27.22
CA TYR A 90 10.18 17.07 -26.47
C TYR A 90 10.01 16.81 -24.96
N PHE A 91 9.05 15.97 -24.56
CA PHE A 91 8.84 15.67 -23.13
C PHE A 91 9.98 14.85 -22.53
N ALA A 92 10.61 13.95 -23.30
CA ALA A 92 11.76 13.18 -22.84
C ALA A 92 12.95 14.08 -22.47
N GLU A 93 13.21 15.13 -23.27
CA GLU A 93 14.26 16.12 -23.04
C GLU A 93 13.92 17.12 -21.92
N HIS A 94 12.65 17.50 -21.78
CA HIS A 94 12.20 18.50 -20.80
C HIS A 94 11.91 17.92 -19.42
N THR A 95 12.96 17.38 -18.78
CA THR A 95 12.87 16.76 -17.44
C THR A 95 12.25 17.64 -16.36
N ARG A 96 12.31 18.97 -16.51
CA ARG A 96 11.73 19.94 -15.57
C ARG A 96 10.23 19.75 -15.32
N TYR A 97 9.47 19.20 -16.27
CA TYR A 97 8.02 18.98 -16.12
C TYR A 97 7.68 17.83 -15.18
N PHE A 98 8.68 17.04 -14.81
CA PHE A 98 8.52 15.87 -13.95
C PHE A 98 9.20 16.03 -12.60
N ARG A 99 9.81 17.20 -12.33
CA ARG A 99 10.42 17.48 -11.03
C ARG A 99 9.34 17.88 -10.03
N GLU A 100 9.59 17.60 -8.76
CA GLU A 100 8.72 17.95 -7.65
C GLU A 100 8.26 19.41 -7.72
N GLU A 101 9.15 20.37 -8.00
CA GLU A 101 8.79 21.79 -8.02
C GLU A 101 7.70 22.11 -9.05
N PHE A 102 7.73 21.44 -10.21
CA PHE A 102 6.69 21.61 -11.22
C PHE A 102 5.43 20.83 -10.84
N LEU A 103 5.57 19.60 -10.36
CA LEU A 103 4.46 18.73 -9.97
C LEU A 103 3.72 19.20 -8.70
N THR A 104 4.24 20.20 -7.98
CA THR A 104 3.47 20.92 -6.94
C THR A 104 2.12 21.43 -7.43
N LEU A 105 1.94 21.61 -8.75
CA LEU A 105 0.69 22.00 -9.39
C LEU A 105 -0.46 21.00 -9.19
N LEU A 106 -0.17 19.73 -8.88
CA LEU A 106 -1.20 18.72 -8.65
C LEU A 106 -2.00 19.07 -7.39
N SER A 107 -3.31 18.79 -7.42
CA SER A 107 -4.17 18.90 -6.25
C SER A 107 -3.75 17.90 -5.16
N SER A 108 -4.00 18.27 -3.91
CA SER A 108 -3.98 17.31 -2.82
C SER A 108 -5.31 16.57 -2.76
N ILE A 109 -5.27 15.25 -2.66
CA ILE A 109 -6.45 14.43 -2.39
C ILE A 109 -6.67 14.33 -0.88
N ASP A 110 -7.90 14.53 -0.45
CA ASP A 110 -8.33 14.20 0.90
C ASP A 110 -8.86 12.76 0.89
N VAL A 111 -8.19 11.90 1.64
CA VAL A 111 -8.37 10.45 1.57
C VAL A 111 -8.95 9.97 2.87
N PHE A 112 -10.15 9.39 2.79
CA PHE A 112 -10.69 8.59 3.88
C PHE A 112 -10.21 7.15 3.74
N PHE A 113 -9.19 6.77 4.52
CA PHE A 113 -8.74 5.38 4.58
C PHE A 113 -9.72 4.53 5.39
N ILE A 114 -9.94 3.30 4.93
CA ILE A 114 -10.72 2.34 5.70
C ILE A 114 -9.89 1.86 6.89
N GLU A 115 -10.44 2.07 8.07
CA GLU A 115 -9.85 1.69 9.34
C GLU A 115 -10.66 0.59 10.02
N ASP A 116 -9.93 -0.31 10.68
CA ASP A 116 -10.52 -1.28 11.58
C ASP A 116 -11.14 -0.57 12.79
N THR A 117 -12.27 -1.09 13.28
CA THR A 117 -12.91 -0.63 14.53
C THR A 117 -12.79 -1.70 15.59
N ALA A 118 -13.20 -1.45 16.84
CA ALA A 118 -13.12 -2.46 17.90
C ALA A 118 -13.79 -3.81 17.54
N ASP A 119 -14.80 -3.80 16.68
CA ASP A 119 -15.61 -4.97 16.34
C ASP A 119 -15.47 -5.41 14.87
N THR A 120 -14.60 -4.75 14.10
CA THR A 120 -14.47 -5.02 12.65
C THR A 120 -13.04 -4.87 12.20
N SER A 121 -12.55 -5.87 11.47
CA SER A 121 -11.27 -5.85 10.79
C SER A 121 -11.41 -6.07 9.29
N TYR A 122 -10.52 -5.46 8.52
CA TYR A 122 -10.47 -5.60 7.08
C TYR A 122 -9.16 -6.27 6.61
N LEU A 123 -9.31 -7.19 5.67
CA LEU A 123 -8.23 -7.79 4.90
C LEU A 123 -8.48 -7.55 3.42
N TYR A 124 -7.46 -7.13 2.68
CA TYR A 124 -7.60 -6.72 1.29
C TYR A 124 -6.96 -7.77 0.40
N TYR A 125 -7.70 -8.29 -0.57
CA TYR A 125 -7.27 -9.33 -1.51
C TYR A 125 -7.41 -8.82 -2.95
N ARG A 126 -6.76 -9.47 -3.92
CA ARG A 126 -6.79 -9.02 -5.33
C ARG A 126 -8.19 -8.79 -5.90
N ASN A 127 -9.17 -9.58 -5.48
CA ASN A 127 -10.53 -9.57 -6.02
C ASN A 127 -11.55 -8.86 -5.12
N CYS A 128 -11.26 -8.64 -3.83
CA CYS A 128 -12.21 -8.01 -2.90
C CYS A 128 -11.52 -7.58 -1.61
N ALA A 129 -12.18 -6.69 -0.87
CA ALA A 129 -11.96 -6.55 0.57
C ALA A 129 -12.76 -7.62 1.31
N VAL A 130 -12.26 -8.09 2.46
CA VAL A 130 -12.94 -9.03 3.34
C VAL A 130 -13.11 -8.35 4.68
N LYS A 131 -14.35 -8.06 5.03
CA LYS A 131 -14.75 -7.58 6.36
C LYS A 131 -14.92 -8.78 7.27
N VAL A 132 -14.26 -8.74 8.42
CA VAL A 132 -14.33 -9.76 9.46
C VAL A 132 -14.86 -9.12 10.73
N THR A 133 -15.89 -9.71 11.33
CA THR A 133 -16.38 -9.38 12.66
C THR A 133 -16.30 -10.61 13.55
N GLU A 134 -16.76 -10.52 14.80
CA GLU A 134 -16.90 -11.69 15.68
C GLU A 134 -17.77 -12.81 15.07
N THR A 135 -18.74 -12.46 14.21
CA THR A 135 -19.78 -13.40 13.76
C THR A 135 -19.83 -13.63 12.26
N GLU A 136 -19.27 -12.73 11.45
CA GLU A 136 -19.37 -12.77 9.99
C GLU A 136 -18.04 -12.51 9.28
N ILE A 137 -17.89 -13.15 8.12
CA ILE A 137 -16.84 -12.90 7.14
C ILE A 137 -17.54 -12.52 5.83
N VAL A 138 -17.42 -11.26 5.42
CA VAL A 138 -18.17 -10.69 4.29
C VAL A 138 -17.21 -10.15 3.24
N PRO A 139 -17.15 -10.75 2.04
CA PRO A 139 -16.47 -10.17 0.89
C PRO A 139 -17.20 -8.93 0.39
N ILE A 140 -16.46 -7.87 0.07
CA ILE A 140 -16.95 -6.57 -0.39
C ILE A 140 -16.16 -6.15 -1.63
N ASP A 141 -16.83 -5.69 -2.68
CA ASP A 141 -16.16 -5.10 -3.84
C ASP A 141 -15.47 -3.78 -3.45
N TYR A 142 -14.30 -3.48 -4.00
CA TYR A 142 -13.59 -2.24 -3.70
C TYR A 142 -14.40 -0.98 -4.05
N ILE A 143 -15.28 -1.06 -5.05
CA ILE A 143 -16.18 0.03 -5.44
C ILE A 143 -17.19 0.35 -4.32
N ASP A 144 -17.65 -0.69 -3.60
CA ASP A 144 -18.66 -0.60 -2.55
C ASP A 144 -18.05 -0.39 -1.15
N LEU A 145 -16.72 -0.35 -1.04
CA LEU A 145 -16.01 -0.26 0.24
C LEU A 145 -16.22 1.07 0.96
N GLY A 146 -16.49 2.16 0.23
CA GLY A 146 -16.80 3.47 0.80
C GLY A 146 -15.59 4.27 1.28
N GLY A 147 -14.38 3.86 0.91
CA GLY A 147 -13.12 4.54 1.25
C GLY A 147 -11.95 3.97 0.46
N TYR A 148 -10.75 4.47 0.75
CA TYR A 148 -9.54 4.09 0.05
C TYR A 148 -8.69 3.10 0.84
N VAL A 149 -7.88 2.34 0.11
CA VAL A 149 -6.98 1.34 0.67
C VAL A 149 -5.60 1.49 0.04
N TRP A 150 -4.54 1.34 0.82
CA TRP A 150 -3.19 1.25 0.25
C TRP A 150 -3.07 -0.01 -0.60
N LYS A 151 -2.64 0.13 -1.85
CA LYS A 151 -2.43 -1.01 -2.75
C LYS A 151 -1.44 -2.02 -2.17
N ASP A 152 -0.44 -1.56 -1.43
CA ASP A 152 0.53 -2.37 -0.72
C ASP A 152 -0.07 -3.17 0.46
N HIS A 153 -1.30 -2.87 0.90
CA HIS A 153 -2.05 -3.70 1.86
C HIS A 153 -2.81 -4.84 1.18
N VAL A 154 -2.90 -4.83 -0.16
CA VAL A 154 -3.58 -5.88 -0.93
C VAL A 154 -2.71 -7.12 -0.95
N ILE A 155 -3.20 -8.19 -0.33
CA ILE A 155 -2.58 -9.51 -0.35
C ILE A 155 -2.65 -10.04 -1.79
N ASP A 156 -1.51 -10.45 -2.35
CA ASP A 156 -1.37 -10.93 -3.73
C ASP A 156 -1.97 -12.34 -3.97
N ARG A 157 -3.20 -12.56 -3.53
CA ARG A 157 -3.97 -13.77 -3.78
C ARG A 157 -5.45 -13.46 -3.91
N THR A 158 -6.15 -14.33 -4.64
CA THR A 158 -7.61 -14.30 -4.72
C THR A 158 -8.20 -14.89 -3.45
N PHE A 159 -9.12 -14.16 -2.82
CA PHE A 159 -9.92 -14.68 -1.72
C PHE A 159 -10.99 -15.65 -2.24
N ILE A 160 -11.07 -16.82 -1.62
CA ILE A 160 -12.08 -17.83 -1.89
C ILE A 160 -12.62 -18.28 -0.54
N MET A 161 -13.94 -18.17 -0.35
CA MET A 161 -14.59 -18.70 0.85
C MET A 161 -14.46 -20.22 0.88
N CYS A 162 -13.98 -20.78 1.98
CA CYS A 162 -13.81 -22.22 2.15
C CYS A 162 -14.41 -22.71 3.47
N GLU A 163 -14.92 -23.94 3.46
CA GLU A 163 -15.48 -24.60 4.65
C GLU A 163 -14.42 -25.33 5.48
N ARG A 164 -13.25 -25.60 4.90
CA ARG A 164 -12.15 -26.29 5.59
C ARG A 164 -11.18 -25.27 6.18
N HIS A 165 -11.06 -25.30 7.50
CA HIS A 165 -10.17 -24.42 8.26
C HIS A 165 -8.83 -25.05 8.64
N GLU A 166 -8.69 -26.38 8.45
CA GLU A 166 -7.45 -27.09 8.70
C GLU A 166 -6.37 -26.75 7.68
N CYS A 167 -5.23 -26.27 8.16
CA CYS A 167 -4.07 -26.01 7.32
C CYS A 167 -2.75 -26.25 8.05
N ASP A 168 -1.66 -26.36 7.28
CA ASP A 168 -0.31 -26.59 7.81
C ASP A 168 0.13 -25.51 8.79
N TYR A 169 -0.28 -24.25 8.56
CA TYR A 169 0.04 -23.16 9.47
C TYR A 169 -0.67 -23.31 10.82
N GLN A 170 -1.93 -23.77 10.83
CA GLN A 170 -2.65 -24.08 12.07
C GLN A 170 -1.92 -25.17 12.87
N GLN A 171 -1.51 -26.26 12.20
CA GLN A 171 -0.75 -27.34 12.83
C GLN A 171 0.61 -26.85 13.35
N PHE A 172 1.29 -25.97 12.61
CA PHE A 172 2.52 -25.33 13.06
C PHE A 172 2.32 -24.52 14.35
N ILE A 173 1.30 -23.66 14.42
CA ILE A 173 0.97 -22.90 15.64
C ILE A 173 0.68 -23.83 16.81
N HIS A 174 -0.07 -24.91 16.58
CA HIS A 174 -0.33 -25.93 17.59
C HIS A 174 0.95 -26.55 18.15
N ASN A 175 1.92 -26.85 17.28
CA ASN A 175 3.19 -27.47 17.66
C ASN A 175 4.06 -26.52 18.50
N ILE A 176 4.21 -25.25 18.09
CA ILE A 176 5.04 -24.28 18.84
C ILE A 176 4.39 -23.82 20.15
N ALA A 177 3.07 -23.96 20.27
CA ALA A 177 2.35 -23.68 21.51
C ALA A 177 2.47 -24.81 22.56
N GLY A 178 3.22 -25.89 22.28
CA GLY A 178 3.37 -27.02 23.20
C GLY A 178 2.10 -27.86 23.35
N GLY A 179 1.16 -27.77 22.40
CA GLY A 179 0.00 -28.66 22.28
C GLY A 179 -1.10 -28.53 23.35
N THR A 180 -1.04 -27.53 24.24
CA THR A 180 -2.13 -27.27 25.20
C THR A 180 -3.14 -26.28 24.62
N THR A 181 -4.44 -26.55 24.77
CA THR A 181 -5.52 -25.69 24.23
C THR A 181 -5.40 -24.24 24.69
N GLU A 182 -4.99 -24.02 25.94
CA GLU A 182 -4.80 -22.67 26.50
C GLU A 182 -3.68 -21.90 25.79
N ARG A 183 -2.49 -22.50 25.62
CA ARG A 183 -1.37 -21.87 24.90
C ARG A 183 -1.72 -21.63 23.43
N VAL A 184 -2.41 -22.56 22.79
CA VAL A 184 -2.86 -22.41 21.39
C VAL A 184 -3.82 -21.23 21.24
N ASN A 185 -4.81 -21.11 22.11
CA ASN A 185 -5.75 -19.99 22.09
C ASN A 185 -5.07 -18.65 22.38
N SER A 186 -4.06 -18.63 23.27
CA SER A 186 -3.23 -17.44 23.52
C SER A 186 -2.46 -17.01 22.25
N MET A 187 -1.88 -17.97 21.52
CA MET A 187 -1.21 -17.71 20.24
C MET A 187 -2.20 -17.21 19.18
N TYR A 188 -3.39 -17.79 19.06
CA TYR A 188 -4.43 -17.30 18.14
C TYR A 188 -4.89 -15.89 18.48
N SER A 189 -5.09 -15.58 19.76
CA SER A 189 -5.45 -14.24 20.21
C SER A 189 -4.32 -13.23 19.92
N THR A 190 -3.07 -13.65 20.06
CA THR A 190 -1.89 -12.84 19.71
C THR A 190 -1.81 -12.57 18.21
N ILE A 191 -2.01 -13.59 17.36
CA ILE A 191 -2.07 -13.44 15.90
C ILE A 191 -3.23 -12.51 15.53
N GLY A 192 -4.42 -12.74 16.09
CA GLY A 192 -5.60 -11.90 15.88
C GLY A 192 -5.32 -10.45 16.25
N TYR A 193 -4.73 -10.20 17.42
CA TYR A 193 -4.26 -8.87 17.81
C TYR A 193 -3.28 -8.30 16.76
N MET A 194 -2.25 -9.03 16.34
CA MET A 194 -1.27 -8.52 15.37
C MET A 194 -1.88 -8.21 13.99
N LEU A 195 -2.92 -8.94 13.57
CA LEU A 195 -3.65 -8.70 12.33
C LEU A 195 -4.70 -7.59 12.45
N HIS A 196 -5.16 -7.27 13.67
CA HIS A 196 -6.19 -6.28 13.89
C HIS A 196 -5.60 -4.86 13.89
N GLY A 197 -6.05 -4.00 12.99
CA GLY A 197 -5.58 -2.62 12.81
C GLY A 197 -6.00 -1.68 13.94
N PHE A 198 -7.18 -1.90 14.54
CA PHE A 198 -7.62 -1.14 15.71
C PHE A 198 -6.73 -1.43 16.93
N LYS A 199 -6.14 -0.37 17.51
CA LYS A 199 -5.38 -0.42 18.76
C LYS A 199 -5.96 0.56 19.76
N ASN A 200 -6.34 0.07 20.94
CA ASN A 200 -6.76 0.94 22.03
C ASN A 200 -5.53 1.72 22.54
N LEU A 201 -5.58 3.05 22.49
CA LEU A 201 -4.49 3.92 22.97
C LEU A 201 -4.13 3.68 24.44
N SER A 202 -5.07 3.22 25.26
CA SER A 202 -4.84 2.88 26.67
C SER A 202 -4.21 1.49 26.85
N TYR A 203 -4.27 0.63 25.83
CA TYR A 203 -3.78 -0.74 25.87
C TYR A 203 -3.27 -1.19 24.49
N CYS A 204 -2.00 -0.89 24.23
CA CYS A 204 -1.28 -1.26 23.01
C CYS A 204 0.00 -2.03 23.39
N PRO A 205 -0.10 -3.30 23.83
CA PRO A 205 1.07 -4.09 24.19
C PRO A 205 1.93 -4.42 22.96
N ALA A 206 3.24 -4.49 23.18
CA ALA A 206 4.17 -5.10 22.24
C ALA A 206 4.21 -6.63 22.46
N VAL A 207 4.24 -7.39 21.36
CA VAL A 207 4.34 -8.86 21.42
C VAL A 207 5.81 -9.26 21.39
N ILE A 208 6.24 -10.04 22.39
CA ILE A 208 7.60 -10.56 22.50
C ILE A 208 7.55 -12.08 22.32
N LEU A 209 8.21 -12.58 21.28
CA LEU A 209 8.37 -14.01 21.03
C LEU A 209 9.72 -14.46 21.58
N ASN A 210 9.69 -15.23 22.66
CA ASN A 210 10.89 -15.80 23.27
C ASN A 210 10.93 -17.32 23.13
N ASP A 211 12.12 -17.90 23.19
CA ASP A 211 12.29 -19.35 23.23
C ASP A 211 11.92 -19.89 24.62
N GLU A 212 11.33 -21.08 24.66
CA GLU A 212 10.89 -21.72 25.91
C GLU A 212 12.08 -22.10 26.81
N ILE A 213 13.25 -22.34 26.21
CA ILE A 213 14.52 -22.55 26.91
C ILE A 213 15.42 -21.35 26.62
N ILE A 214 15.71 -20.57 27.66
CA ILE A 214 16.71 -19.50 27.59
C ILE A 214 18.08 -20.16 27.79
N SER A 215 18.74 -20.56 26.70
CA SER A 215 20.15 -20.97 26.70
C SER A 215 21.04 -19.78 26.31
N ASP A 216 22.28 -19.77 26.79
CA ASP A 216 23.28 -18.74 26.42
C ASP A 216 23.71 -18.85 24.94
N ASN A 217 23.32 -19.93 24.24
CA ASN A 217 23.57 -20.15 22.82
C ASN A 217 22.25 -20.02 22.04
N PRO A 218 22.22 -19.26 20.92
CA PRO A 218 21.04 -19.16 20.07
C PRO A 218 20.60 -20.53 19.56
N GLU A 219 19.44 -21.00 19.99
CA GLU A 219 18.80 -22.20 19.43
C GLU A 219 18.04 -21.80 18.16
N GLY A 220 18.68 -21.92 17.00
CA GLY A 220 18.00 -21.74 15.72
C GLY A 220 16.90 -22.79 15.52
N GLY A 221 15.83 -22.43 14.80
CA GLY A 221 14.79 -23.40 14.40
C GLY A 221 13.59 -23.53 15.36
N THR A 222 13.40 -22.58 16.27
CA THR A 222 12.27 -22.57 17.23
C THR A 222 10.93 -22.11 16.63
N GLY A 223 10.93 -21.70 15.36
CA GLY A 223 9.72 -21.35 14.60
C GLY A 223 9.42 -19.85 14.52
N LYS A 224 10.16 -18.96 15.21
CA LYS A 224 9.93 -17.50 15.16
C LYS A 224 9.89 -16.94 13.74
N GLY A 225 10.86 -17.32 12.90
CA GLY A 225 10.90 -16.87 11.50
C GLY A 225 9.67 -17.31 10.69
N LEU A 226 9.17 -18.53 10.91
CA LEU A 226 7.97 -19.03 10.21
C LEU A 226 6.69 -18.37 10.75
N PHE A 227 6.63 -18.08 12.05
CA PHE A 227 5.55 -17.30 12.66
C PHE A 227 5.48 -15.90 12.02
N MET A 228 6.61 -15.18 11.98
CA MET A 228 6.69 -13.85 11.36
C MET A 228 6.37 -13.87 9.87
N LYS A 229 6.84 -14.90 9.15
CA LYS A 229 6.49 -15.08 7.74
C LYS A 229 4.98 -15.23 7.56
N GLY A 230 4.29 -16.01 8.39
CA GLY A 230 2.84 -16.15 8.32
C GLY A 230 2.08 -14.83 8.52
N LEU A 231 2.56 -13.95 9.42
CA LEU A 231 2.01 -12.59 9.56
C LEU A 231 2.29 -11.72 8.33
N ALA A 232 3.50 -11.82 7.76
CA ALA A 232 3.91 -11.06 6.57
C ALA A 232 3.11 -11.44 5.30
N GLU A 233 2.58 -12.67 5.23
CA GLU A 233 1.65 -13.08 4.15
C GLU A 233 0.24 -12.44 4.28
N MET A 234 -0.06 -11.80 5.41
CA MET A 234 -1.38 -11.23 5.71
C MET A 234 -1.37 -9.70 5.86
N LYS A 235 -0.27 -9.12 6.32
CA LYS A 235 -0.10 -7.69 6.58
C LYS A 235 1.28 -7.21 6.16
N LYS A 236 1.40 -5.95 5.76
CA LYS A 236 2.69 -5.32 5.42
C LYS A 236 3.57 -5.23 6.67
N LEU A 237 4.50 -6.17 6.76
CA LEU A 237 5.40 -6.34 7.90
C LEU A 237 6.82 -5.92 7.50
N VAL A 238 7.39 -4.98 8.26
CA VAL A 238 8.77 -4.53 8.09
C VAL A 238 9.62 -5.11 9.21
N VAL A 239 10.68 -5.83 8.83
CA VAL A 239 11.67 -6.39 9.76
C VAL A 239 12.83 -5.41 9.89
N ILE A 240 13.19 -5.11 11.13
CA ILE A 240 14.30 -4.25 11.52
C ILE A 240 15.29 -5.10 12.31
N ASP A 241 16.56 -5.07 11.91
CA ASP A 241 17.63 -5.75 12.64
C ASP A 241 17.94 -5.02 13.97
N GLY A 242 17.46 -5.59 15.07
CA GLY A 242 17.63 -5.08 16.43
C GLY A 242 19.07 -5.11 16.94
N LYS A 243 19.98 -5.88 16.33
CA LYS A 243 21.40 -5.90 16.73
C LYS A 243 22.15 -4.65 16.28
N SER A 244 21.80 -4.17 15.09
CA SER A 244 22.37 -2.95 14.49
C SER A 244 21.51 -1.71 14.72
N PHE A 245 20.30 -1.88 15.28
CA PHE A 245 19.38 -0.80 15.57
C PHE A 245 19.94 0.16 16.63
N ASP A 246 20.05 1.42 16.24
CA ASP A 246 20.43 2.53 17.08
C ASP A 246 19.30 3.56 17.02
N PHE A 247 18.61 3.79 18.15
CA PHE A 247 17.51 4.74 18.26
C PHE A 247 17.89 6.16 17.83
N ALA A 248 19.18 6.50 17.84
CA ALA A 248 19.67 7.81 17.40
C ALA A 248 19.82 7.94 15.87
N ARG A 249 19.72 6.84 15.10
CA ARG A 249 19.90 6.86 13.64
C ARG A 249 18.56 6.83 12.92
N SER A 250 18.26 7.91 12.20
CA SER A 250 17.07 8.02 11.34
C SER A 250 17.02 6.99 10.20
N PHE A 251 18.17 6.41 9.82
CA PHE A 251 18.28 5.44 8.73
C PHE A 251 17.46 4.17 8.97
N ALA A 252 17.33 3.74 10.24
CA ALA A 252 16.64 2.51 10.57
C ALA A 252 15.12 2.58 10.35
N TYR A 253 14.57 3.80 10.26
CA TYR A 253 13.16 4.04 9.96
C TYR A 253 12.89 4.30 8.47
N GLN A 254 13.90 4.30 7.60
CA GLN A 254 13.71 4.53 6.16
C GLN A 254 12.85 3.45 5.49
N LEU A 255 12.85 2.24 6.05
CA LEU A 255 12.02 1.13 5.57
C LEU A 255 10.56 1.23 6.05
N VAL A 256 10.27 2.17 6.96
CA VAL A 256 8.94 2.37 7.52
C VAL A 256 8.24 3.48 6.73
N SER A 257 7.31 3.08 5.86
CA SER A 257 6.43 3.98 5.12
C SER A 257 5.09 4.16 5.84
N ALA A 258 4.30 5.15 5.40
CA ALA A 258 3.01 5.49 5.99
C ALA A 258 1.99 4.34 5.98
N ASP A 259 2.19 3.35 5.14
CA ASP A 259 1.35 2.17 4.99
C ASP A 259 1.92 0.93 5.72
N THR A 260 2.94 1.06 6.56
CA THR A 260 3.45 -0.07 7.36
C THR A 260 2.44 -0.50 8.43
N GLN A 261 2.10 -1.79 8.49
CA GLN A 261 1.08 -2.31 9.43
C GLN A 261 1.69 -3.01 10.65
N VAL A 262 2.83 -3.69 10.48
CA VAL A 262 3.52 -4.40 11.58
C VAL A 262 5.02 -4.11 11.53
N LEU A 263 5.58 -3.73 12.67
CA LEU A 263 7.04 -3.61 12.86
C LEU A 263 7.54 -4.82 13.66
N CYS A 264 8.56 -5.49 13.11
CA CYS A 264 9.24 -6.59 13.78
C CYS A 264 10.69 -6.18 14.06
N PHE A 265 11.10 -6.23 15.32
CA PHE A 265 12.49 -6.07 15.70
C PHE A 265 13.08 -7.45 15.96
N ASP A 266 14.02 -7.88 15.11
CA ASP A 266 14.68 -9.18 15.24
C ASP A 266 15.95 -9.04 16.08
N ASP A 267 16.21 -9.99 16.99
CA ASP A 267 17.40 -10.03 17.84
C ASP A 267 17.76 -8.71 18.57
N VAL A 268 16.81 -8.16 19.33
CA VAL A 268 17.03 -6.92 20.11
C VAL A 268 18.06 -7.14 21.22
N LYS A 269 19.08 -6.26 21.29
CA LYS A 269 20.07 -6.28 22.39
C LYS A 269 19.43 -5.85 23.70
N LYS A 270 19.83 -6.53 24.79
CA LYS A 270 19.56 -6.07 26.15
C LYS A 270 20.36 -4.78 26.39
N TYR A 271 19.68 -3.71 26.77
CA TYR A 271 20.29 -2.46 27.24
C TYR A 271 20.88 -2.63 28.64
#